data_AF-A0A1V4M7C1-F1
#
_entry.id   AF-A0A1V4M7C1-F1
#
_cell.length_a   1.000
_cell.length_b   1.000
_cell.length_c   1.000
_cell.angle_alpha   90.00
_cell.angle_beta   90.00
_cell.angle_gamma   90.00
#
_symmetry.space_group_name_H-M   'P 1'
#
loop_
_entity.id
_entity.type
_entity.pdbx_description
1 polymer ?
#
loop_
_entity_poly.entity_id
_entity_poly.type
_entity_poly.pdbx_seq_one_letter_code
_entity_poly.pdbx_strand_id
1 'polypeptide(L)'
;MDPHTTQKEGRSCKECHQDPRALGLGQGNLSFVSNRWSFKSSLSGPSTSLDIGQPLDAFVDIEGRPLVLTSRTGLRPFNSNELDKILYVGLCLPCHSDFDDPVMRNWIPGKAPSPCLYADFLAGKHAPQNSP
;
A
#
# COMPACT_ATOMS: atom_id res chain seq x y z
N MET A 1 -1.86 -18.31 7.49
CA MET A 1 -2.47 -17.61 6.34
C MET A 1 -3.10 -18.69 5.48
N ASP A 2 -4.42 -18.76 5.43
CA ASP A 2 -5.11 -19.78 4.65
C ASP A 2 -4.84 -19.62 3.14
N PRO A 3 -4.76 -20.73 2.38
CA PRO A 3 -4.59 -20.69 0.94
C PRO A 3 -5.72 -19.88 0.28
N HIS A 4 -5.34 -19.01 -0.67
CA HIS A 4 -6.23 -18.06 -1.35
C HIS A 4 -7.40 -18.69 -2.14
N THR A 5 -7.52 -20.01 -2.20
CA THR A 5 -8.53 -20.74 -2.99
C THR A 5 -9.41 -21.71 -2.18
N THR A 6 -9.18 -21.85 -0.87
CA THR A 6 -9.95 -22.77 -0.01
C THR A 6 -10.82 -22.05 1.01
N GLN A 7 -10.79 -20.71 1.02
CA GLN A 7 -11.59 -19.89 1.91
C GLN A 7 -13.05 -19.82 1.46
N LYS A 8 -13.98 -19.93 2.42
CA LYS A 8 -15.43 -19.87 2.19
C LYS A 8 -15.89 -18.48 1.74
N GLU A 9 -15.16 -17.45 2.14
CA GLU A 9 -15.48 -16.05 1.91
C GLU A 9 -14.26 -15.32 1.35
N GLY A 10 -14.48 -14.21 0.66
CA GLY A 10 -13.41 -13.32 0.21
C GLY A 10 -12.67 -12.69 1.38
N ARG A 11 -11.44 -12.22 1.13
CA ARG A 11 -10.73 -11.36 2.09
C ARG A 11 -11.53 -10.08 2.32
N SER A 12 -11.42 -9.52 3.52
CA SER A 12 -12.00 -8.20 3.80
C SER A 12 -11.30 -7.09 3.01
N CYS A 13 -12.00 -5.98 2.75
CA CYS A 13 -11.40 -4.80 2.12
C CYS A 13 -10.12 -4.35 2.84
N LYS A 14 -10.14 -4.39 4.18
CA LYS A 14 -9.01 -3.98 5.02
C LYS A 14 -7.76 -4.83 4.82
N GLU A 15 -7.92 -6.14 4.63
CA GLU A 15 -6.79 -7.05 4.38
C GLU A 15 -6.08 -6.78 3.06
N CYS A 16 -6.75 -6.17 2.07
CA CYS A 16 -6.12 -5.81 0.80
C CYS A 16 -5.63 -4.35 0.80
N HIS A 17 -6.35 -3.43 1.45
CA HIS A 17 -6.10 -1.98 1.37
C HIS A 17 -5.29 -1.40 2.53
N GLN A 18 -5.09 -2.13 3.62
CA GLN A 18 -4.34 -1.66 4.79
C GLN A 18 -3.33 -2.69 5.34
N ASP A 19 -3.26 -3.91 4.80
CA ASP A 19 -2.21 -4.87 5.20
C ASP A 19 -0.95 -4.65 4.34
N PRO A 20 0.19 -4.21 4.92
CA PRO A 20 1.43 -4.02 4.18
C PRO A 20 1.94 -5.30 3.51
N ARG A 21 1.62 -6.49 4.03
CA ARG A 21 2.00 -7.75 3.38
C ARG A 21 1.26 -7.98 2.08
N ALA A 22 -0.04 -7.66 2.04
CA ALA A 22 -0.84 -7.77 0.83
C ALA A 22 -0.38 -6.80 -0.26
N LEU A 23 0.18 -5.65 0.15
CA LEU A 23 0.77 -4.65 -0.75
C LEU A 23 2.20 -4.97 -1.18
N GLY A 24 2.81 -6.02 -0.63
CA GLY A 24 4.19 -6.41 -0.92
C GLY A 24 5.26 -5.59 -0.19
N LEU A 25 4.89 -4.79 0.80
CA LEU A 25 5.82 -4.03 1.66
C LEU A 25 6.50 -4.92 2.71
N GLY A 26 5.95 -6.12 2.95
CA GLY A 26 6.41 -7.05 3.97
C GLY A 26 5.71 -6.83 5.32
N GLN A 27 6.18 -7.54 6.34
CA GLN A 27 5.68 -7.47 7.69
C GLN A 27 6.18 -6.19 8.37
N GLY A 28 5.26 -5.40 8.92
CA GLY A 28 5.61 -4.15 9.57
C GLY A 28 4.40 -3.34 9.99
N ASN A 29 4.68 -2.11 10.42
CA ASN A 29 3.67 -1.14 10.78
C ASN A 29 3.53 -0.11 9.65
N LEU A 30 2.32 -0.03 9.10
CA LEU A 30 1.91 0.98 8.14
C LEU A 30 1.15 2.08 8.89
N SER A 31 1.61 3.32 8.79
CA SER A 31 1.00 4.47 9.46
C SER A 31 0.80 5.63 8.50
N PHE A 32 -0.24 6.42 8.75
CA PHE A 32 -0.52 7.66 8.04
C PHE A 32 -0.21 8.84 8.95
N VAL A 33 0.84 9.59 8.64
CA VAL A 33 1.33 10.72 9.45
C VAL A 33 1.63 11.89 8.53
N SER A 34 1.20 13.10 8.92
CA SER A 34 1.46 14.34 8.15
C SER A 34 1.08 14.22 6.66
N ASN A 35 -0.12 13.69 6.39
CA ASN A 35 -0.67 13.45 5.05
C ASN A 35 0.16 12.52 4.16
N ARG A 36 0.99 11.66 4.76
CA ARG A 36 1.82 10.69 4.03
C ARG A 36 1.76 9.31 4.68
N TRP A 37 1.78 8.29 3.84
CA TRP A 37 2.01 6.93 4.31
C TRP A 37 3.48 6.73 4.66
N SER A 38 3.71 6.07 5.77
CA SER A 38 5.01 5.65 6.25
C SER A 38 4.93 4.18 6.62
N PHE A 39 5.97 3.43 6.24
CA PHE A 39 6.08 2.02 6.55
C PHE A 39 7.37 1.76 7.34
N LYS A 40 7.24 1.01 8.43
CA LYS A 40 8.35 0.51 9.21
C LYS A 40 8.29 -1.01 9.25
N SER A 41 9.22 -1.68 8.55
CA SER A 41 9.32 -3.13 8.59
C SER A 41 9.69 -3.63 9.97
N SER A 42 9.13 -4.77 10.36
CA SER A 42 9.50 -5.52 11.57
C SER A 42 10.75 -6.38 11.35
N LEU A 43 11.17 -6.58 10.10
CA LEU A 43 12.32 -7.39 9.70
C LEU A 43 13.51 -6.53 9.24
N SER A 44 13.36 -5.20 9.22
CA SER A 44 14.49 -4.27 9.09
C SER A 44 15.31 -4.24 10.37
N GLY A 45 16.37 -5.05 10.41
CA GLY A 45 17.45 -4.95 11.39
C GLY A 45 18.78 -4.66 10.69
N PRO A 46 19.85 -4.29 11.41
CA PRO A 46 21.19 -4.29 10.86
C PRO A 46 21.50 -5.73 10.46
N SER A 47 21.36 -6.04 9.17
CA SER A 47 21.64 -7.35 8.59
C SER A 47 23.16 -7.51 8.48
N THR A 48 23.87 -7.43 9.62
CA THR A 48 25.33 -7.56 9.71
C THR A 48 25.84 -8.91 9.18
N SER A 49 24.97 -9.90 8.99
CA SER A 49 25.33 -11.18 8.36
C SER A 49 25.06 -11.26 6.85
N LEU A 50 24.17 -10.45 6.27
CA LEU A 50 23.80 -10.56 4.84
C LEU A 50 24.03 -9.27 4.03
N ASP A 51 24.30 -8.13 4.67
CA ASP A 51 24.50 -6.82 4.02
C ASP A 51 23.36 -6.43 3.04
N ILE A 52 22.13 -6.89 3.34
CA ILE A 52 20.93 -6.58 2.56
C ILE A 52 20.23 -5.42 3.27
N GLY A 53 20.28 -4.23 2.68
CA GLY A 53 19.67 -3.01 3.21
C GLY A 53 18.13 -2.97 3.15
N GLN A 54 17.45 -4.10 2.90
CA GLN A 54 16.01 -4.19 2.66
C GLN A 54 15.40 -5.42 3.36
N PRO A 55 14.12 -5.40 3.76
CA PRO A 55 13.46 -6.56 4.35
C PRO A 55 13.37 -7.73 3.37
N LEU A 56 13.61 -8.96 3.86
CA LEU A 56 13.61 -10.17 3.03
C LEU A 56 12.23 -10.59 2.53
N ASP A 57 11.17 -10.07 3.15
CA ASP A 57 9.77 -10.36 2.81
C ASP A 57 9.10 -9.21 2.04
N ALA A 58 9.86 -8.19 1.66
CA ALA A 58 9.38 -7.06 0.89
C ALA A 58 9.68 -7.25 -0.61
N PHE A 59 8.65 -7.09 -1.43
CA PHE A 59 8.73 -7.06 -2.88
C PHE A 59 8.93 -5.62 -3.42
N VAL A 60 8.46 -4.63 -2.67
CA VAL A 60 8.46 -3.20 -3.03
C VAL A 60 8.59 -2.36 -1.77
N ASP A 61 9.15 -1.17 -1.88
CA ASP A 61 9.10 -0.17 -0.81
C ASP A 61 7.86 0.75 -0.91
N ILE A 62 7.69 1.63 0.09
CA ILE A 62 6.53 2.53 0.15
C ILE A 62 6.55 3.60 -0.95
N GLU A 63 7.71 3.85 -1.57
CA GLU A 63 7.87 4.69 -2.74
C GLU A 63 7.54 3.97 -4.07
N GLY A 64 7.19 2.68 -4.03
CA GLY A 64 6.85 1.89 -5.22
C GLY A 64 8.06 1.42 -6.02
N ARG A 65 9.27 1.43 -5.44
CA ARG A 65 10.48 0.89 -6.07
C ARG A 65 10.54 -0.63 -5.85
N PRO A 66 10.70 -1.43 -6.92
CA PRO A 66 10.80 -2.88 -6.78
C PRO A 66 12.09 -3.27 -6.05
N LEU A 67 11.97 -4.17 -5.08
CA LEU A 67 13.10 -4.71 -4.29
C LEU A 67 13.54 -6.10 -4.77
N VAL A 68 12.68 -6.78 -5.54
CA VAL A 68 12.95 -8.12 -6.08
C VAL A 68 12.66 -8.18 -7.58
N LEU A 69 13.39 -9.06 -8.27
CA LEU A 69 13.15 -9.40 -9.66
C LEU A 69 12.26 -10.64 -9.76
N THR A 70 11.37 -10.66 -10.74
CA THR A 70 10.51 -11.80 -11.01
C THR A 70 11.05 -12.59 -12.20
N SER A 71 10.82 -13.90 -12.21
CA SER A 71 11.30 -14.79 -13.27
C SER A 71 10.43 -14.74 -14.54
N ARG A 72 9.18 -14.27 -14.42
CA ARG A 72 8.21 -14.23 -15.53
C ARG A 72 8.05 -12.81 -16.03
N THR A 73 8.14 -12.65 -17.35
CA THR A 73 7.92 -11.38 -18.03
C THR A 73 6.55 -10.78 -17.67
N GLY A 74 6.56 -9.50 -17.34
CA GLY A 74 5.36 -8.73 -16.96
C GLY A 74 4.95 -8.85 -15.49
N LEU A 75 5.54 -9.75 -14.69
CA LEU A 75 5.32 -9.74 -13.25
C LEU A 75 6.15 -8.64 -12.59
N ARG A 76 5.49 -7.75 -11.86
CA ARG A 76 6.14 -6.71 -11.06
C ARG A 76 5.31 -6.45 -9.80
N PRO A 77 5.93 -5.92 -8.74
CA PRO A 77 5.15 -5.33 -7.66
C PRO A 77 4.38 -4.07 -8.12
N PHE A 78 3.50 -3.58 -7.26
CA PHE A 78 2.82 -2.30 -7.46
C PHE A 78 3.82 -1.15 -7.60
N ASN A 79 3.49 -0.20 -8.46
CA ASN A 79 4.22 1.07 -8.54
C ASN A 79 3.63 2.10 -7.56
N SER A 80 4.27 3.26 -7.44
CA SER A 80 3.84 4.33 -6.53
C SER A 80 2.37 4.71 -6.73
N ASN A 81 1.96 5.04 -7.95
CA ASN A 81 0.59 5.44 -8.28
C ASN A 81 -0.46 4.36 -7.98
N GLU A 82 -0.09 3.08 -8.06
CA GLU A 82 -0.96 1.97 -7.68
C GLU A 82 -1.07 1.84 -6.16
N LEU A 83 0.06 1.84 -5.45
CA LEU A 83 0.09 1.82 -3.98
C LEU A 83 -0.73 2.98 -3.41
N ASP A 84 -0.53 4.17 -3.95
CA ASP A 84 -1.23 5.39 -3.62
C ASP A 84 -2.75 5.25 -3.70
N LYS A 85 -3.26 4.70 -4.80
CA LYS A 85 -4.70 4.47 -4.99
C LYS A 85 -5.25 3.39 -4.04
N ILE A 86 -4.48 2.33 -3.80
CA ILE A 86 -4.92 1.24 -2.91
C ILE A 86 -4.98 1.74 -1.47
N LEU A 87 -3.92 2.41 -1.02
CA LEU A 87 -3.79 2.97 0.33
C LEU A 87 -4.78 4.12 0.57
N TYR A 88 -5.13 4.87 -0.46
CA TYR A 88 -6.16 5.89 -0.38
C TYR A 88 -7.52 5.32 0.05
N VAL A 89 -7.97 4.25 -0.59
CA VAL A 89 -9.20 3.54 -0.18
C VAL A 89 -9.08 3.06 1.26
N GLY A 90 -7.88 2.63 1.66
CA GLY A 90 -7.57 2.28 3.04
C GLY A 90 -7.93 3.36 4.07
N LEU A 91 -7.88 4.66 3.73
CA LEU A 91 -8.28 5.74 4.64
C LEU A 91 -9.79 5.79 4.89
N CYS A 92 -10.61 5.30 3.96
CA CYS A 92 -12.07 5.31 4.05
C CYS A 92 -12.62 4.13 4.86
N LEU A 93 -11.92 2.98 4.84
CA LEU A 93 -12.39 1.72 5.42
C LEU A 93 -12.67 1.72 6.94
N PRO A 94 -12.05 2.56 7.78
CA PRO A 94 -12.44 2.65 9.19
C PRO A 94 -13.90 3.10 9.42
N CYS A 95 -14.47 3.85 8.46
CA CYS A 95 -15.86 4.34 8.53
C CYS A 95 -16.78 3.69 7.50
N HIS A 96 -16.22 3.26 6.36
CA HIS A 96 -16.96 2.72 5.22
C HIS A 96 -16.46 1.30 4.91
N SER A 97 -16.85 0.31 5.70
CA SER A 97 -16.39 -1.08 5.53
C SER A 97 -17.21 -1.89 4.52
N ASP A 98 -18.45 -1.47 4.26
CA ASP A 98 -19.37 -2.19 3.40
C ASP A 98 -19.23 -1.73 1.95
N PHE A 99 -19.21 -2.70 1.03
CA PHE A 99 -19.13 -2.41 -0.40
C PHE A 99 -20.33 -1.61 -0.91
N ASP A 100 -21.46 -1.74 -0.22
CA ASP A 100 -22.72 -1.10 -0.58
C ASP A 100 -22.82 0.36 -0.14
N ASP A 101 -21.83 0.87 0.59
CA ASP A 101 -21.78 2.25 1.03
C ASP A 101 -21.84 3.22 -0.18
N PRO A 102 -22.68 4.28 -0.14
CA PRO A 102 -22.75 5.27 -1.20
C PRO A 102 -21.39 5.89 -1.58
N VAL A 103 -20.48 6.05 -0.62
CA VAL A 103 -19.12 6.54 -0.87
C VAL A 103 -18.35 5.56 -1.73
N MET A 104 -18.48 4.26 -1.48
CA MET A 104 -17.78 3.22 -2.25
C MET A 104 -18.38 3.04 -3.65
N ARG A 105 -19.70 3.04 -3.76
CA ARG A 105 -20.40 2.85 -5.05
C ARG A 105 -20.23 4.03 -6.01
N ASN A 106 -20.21 5.25 -5.50
CA ASN A 106 -20.12 6.46 -6.33
C ASN A 106 -18.69 7.03 -6.38
N TRP A 107 -17.70 6.28 -5.90
CA TRP A 107 -16.32 6.73 -5.93
C TRP A 107 -15.81 6.80 -7.37
N ILE A 108 -15.14 7.92 -7.70
CA ILE A 108 -14.46 8.11 -8.97
C ILE A 108 -12.96 8.06 -8.70
N PRO A 109 -12.23 7.05 -9.23
CA PRO A 109 -10.77 6.97 -9.08
C PRO A 109 -10.09 8.28 -9.49
N GLY A 110 -9.24 8.82 -8.62
CA GLY A 110 -8.52 10.07 -8.86
C GLY A 110 -9.31 11.36 -8.58
N LYS A 111 -10.58 11.28 -8.15
CA LYS A 111 -11.34 12.41 -7.63
C LYS A 111 -11.69 12.18 -6.17
N ALA A 112 -10.97 12.85 -5.28
CA ALA A 112 -11.27 12.79 -3.86
C ALA A 112 -12.58 13.54 -3.55
N PRO A 113 -13.47 13.00 -2.71
CA PRO A 113 -14.66 13.73 -2.26
C PRO A 113 -14.25 14.90 -1.36
N SER A 114 -14.87 16.07 -1.51
CA SER A 114 -14.59 17.21 -0.61
C SER A 114 -15.29 17.01 0.74
N PRO A 115 -14.66 17.30 1.90
CA PRO A 115 -13.32 17.84 2.10
C PRO A 115 -12.28 16.74 2.41
N CYS A 116 -11.70 16.11 1.39
CA CYS A 116 -10.62 15.14 1.59
C CYS A 116 -9.25 15.83 1.53
N LEU A 117 -8.53 15.80 2.65
CA LEU A 117 -7.17 16.35 2.80
C LEU A 117 -6.10 15.63 1.92
N TYR A 118 -6.50 14.58 1.21
CA TYR A 118 -5.67 13.78 0.31
C TYR A 118 -5.95 14.08 -1.17
N ALA A 119 -6.84 15.03 -1.49
CA ALA A 119 -7.14 15.43 -2.87
C ALA A 119 -5.88 15.86 -3.64
N ASP A 120 -4.96 16.56 -2.97
CA ASP A 120 -3.70 17.04 -3.55
C ASP A 120 -2.72 15.92 -3.89
N PHE A 121 -2.81 14.79 -3.18
CA PHE A 121 -1.96 13.62 -3.39
C PHE A 121 -2.36 12.85 -4.66
N LEU A 122 -3.67 12.64 -4.89
CA LEU A 122 -4.19 12.00 -6.10
C LEU A 122 -4.03 12.86 -7.37
N ALA A 123 -3.81 14.16 -7.23
CA ALA A 123 -3.59 15.09 -8.33
C ALA A 123 -2.16 15.05 -8.90
N GLY A 124 -1.30 14.12 -8.47
CA GLY A 124 0.05 13.93 -9.02
C GLY A 124 1.08 14.97 -8.57
N LYS A 125 0.86 15.67 -7.45
CA LYS A 125 1.79 16.70 -6.95
C LYS A 125 2.91 16.18 -6.04
N HIS A 126 3.06 14.87 -5.89
CA HIS A 126 4.23 14.30 -5.24
C HIS A 126 5.35 14.08 -6.27
N ALA A 127 6.02 15.18 -6.64
CA ALA A 127 7.42 15.07 -7.04
C ALA A 127 8.23 14.65 -5.79
N PRO A 128 9.25 13.79 -5.91
CA PRO A 128 10.24 13.67 -4.86
C PRO A 128 10.86 15.06 -4.67
N GLN A 129 10.55 15.70 -3.56
CA GLN A 129 11.30 16.87 -3.14
C GLN A 129 12.67 16.33 -2.76
N ASN A 130 13.62 16.57 -3.67
CA ASN A 130 15.02 16.24 -3.52
C ASN A 130 15.54 16.63 -2.12
N SER A 131 16.42 15.76 -1.63
CA SER A 131 17.29 15.86 -0.47
C SER A 131 17.88 17.24 -0.18
N PRO A 132 18.37 17.44 1.04
CA PRO A 132 19.81 17.31 1.28
C PRO A 132 20.22 15.97 1.89
#